data_AF-A0A9E0YD50-F1
#
_entry.id   AF-A0A9E0YD50-F1
#
_cell.length_a   1.000
_cell.length_b   1.000
_cell.length_c   1.000
_cell.angle_alpha   90.00
_cell.angle_beta   90.00
_cell.angle_gamma   90.00
#
_symmetry.space_group_name_H-M   'P 1'
#
loop_
_entity.id
_entity.type
_entity.pdbx_description
1 polymer ?
#
loop_
_entity_poly.entity_id
_entity_poly.type
_entity_poly.pdbx_seq_one_letter_code
_entity_poly.pdbx_strand_id
1 'polypeptide(L)'
;MKIGKLAPLAALALAITGIFAGTESARSEPIAKHPRVAELEDSLRDNASVYLKARFPDRPFLVTVSVDPLRRSSAKNAPTDELPYFDSSSEDIQDEWDDPQVPLTQLISRTTKISVAVSLSTALSDNEVAEVKDSLMKTLHLVPARDEVQFNFRNWTTSSEKWVYPTIAVGIALLFLFGFFLIQRTGVAKLTTALKEQKTAAASGGGASIGAMGAMPSPVSTGGRGESSSTTVRGGVQVNDPIRARELMTKFVDLLAKHPTFPTLHSMIVLEDYGERNPSGLGALLSELPLPIQTKLYALGSTDCWFKALNAPGMISMEEIELMQRLVREPATGRSRALEEMTIKVWRLGSMIPDFLRTYPRDISMTILSYLPKNVAISAARKAFPGAWADLLDPSMRLAEMKAEKIEEISRNATELRALGELEDFRKQKAESELIDYLKVASTEEEREIYLASKPDSLIHRSRPPFYAIFDEGADLLKEFCPRVTPDQWALALFNVDRVSRRKIQSFLGEKQSFLLMETIKHLDQSNPEKERVGEMRESIARQFKKYMLAKQSEIDALLHGNGGGAQEEESDEAIDLETHGKAA
;
A
#
# COMPACT_ATOMS: atom_id res chain seq x y z
N MET A 1 2.25 -28.37 93.12
CA MET A 1 2.68 -27.05 92.61
C MET A 1 1.70 -26.57 91.54
N LYS A 2 1.84 -25.34 91.01
CA LYS A 2 0.76 -24.62 90.31
C LYS A 2 0.45 -25.13 88.90
N ILE A 3 -0.86 -25.28 88.62
CA ILE A 3 -1.66 -24.70 87.51
C ILE A 3 -1.07 -24.78 86.08
N GLY A 4 -1.80 -25.23 85.05
CA GLY A 4 -3.20 -25.66 85.02
C GLY A 4 -3.69 -26.09 83.62
N LYS A 5 -4.96 -26.53 83.52
CA LYS A 5 -5.60 -27.01 82.29
C LYS A 5 -6.19 -25.86 81.45
N LEU A 6 -6.29 -26.03 80.13
CA LEU A 6 -7.45 -25.60 79.34
C LEU A 6 -7.56 -26.41 78.03
N ALA A 7 -8.68 -26.27 77.32
CA ALA A 7 -9.14 -27.17 76.25
C ALA A 7 -9.23 -26.42 74.88
N PRO A 8 -9.62 -27.06 73.76
CA PRO A 8 -9.42 -26.49 72.42
C PRO A 8 -10.43 -25.41 72.05
N LEU A 9 -10.03 -24.50 71.15
CA LEU A 9 -10.89 -23.50 70.52
C LEU A 9 -11.11 -23.84 69.05
N ALA A 10 -12.31 -24.38 68.77
CA ALA A 10 -12.95 -24.26 67.47
C ALA A 10 -14.10 -23.25 67.60
N ALA A 11 -14.50 -22.62 66.48
CA ALA A 11 -15.62 -21.67 66.37
C ALA A 11 -15.52 -20.35 67.18
N LEU A 12 -14.66 -19.42 66.75
CA LEU A 12 -14.88 -17.98 66.94
C LEU A 12 -14.20 -17.12 65.87
N ALA A 13 -14.79 -17.03 64.67
CA ALA A 13 -14.36 -16.12 63.60
C ALA A 13 -15.49 -15.89 62.57
N LEU A 14 -16.56 -15.19 62.97
CA LEU A 14 -17.72 -14.91 62.09
C LEU A 14 -18.14 -13.44 62.22
N ALA A 15 -17.96 -12.71 61.12
CA ALA A 15 -18.39 -11.32 60.84
C ALA A 15 -17.95 -10.20 61.80
N ILE A 16 -17.26 -9.17 61.27
CA ILE A 16 -17.77 -7.79 61.09
C ILE A 16 -16.65 -6.90 60.48
N THR A 17 -17.02 -6.09 59.48
CA THR A 17 -16.34 -4.92 58.82
C THR A 17 -14.88 -4.60 59.18
N GLY A 18 -13.96 -4.35 58.23
CA GLY A 18 -13.99 -3.26 57.22
C GLY A 18 -12.99 -2.14 57.63
N ILE A 19 -12.56 -1.17 56.82
CA ILE A 19 -12.87 -0.74 55.44
C ILE A 19 -11.57 -0.18 54.81
N PHE A 20 -11.25 -0.54 53.57
CA PHE A 20 -10.86 0.42 52.52
C PHE A 20 -11.08 -0.24 51.15
N ALA A 21 -11.57 0.52 50.16
CA ALA A 21 -12.22 -0.02 48.97
C ALA A 21 -11.75 0.66 47.67
N GLY A 22 -11.95 -0.05 46.55
CA GLY A 22 -11.73 0.45 45.19
C GLY A 22 -10.88 -0.52 44.35
N THR A 23 -11.40 -1.18 43.31
CA THR A 23 -12.79 -1.26 42.82
C THR A 23 -13.05 -2.67 42.29
N GLU A 24 -14.23 -3.24 42.57
CA GLU A 24 -14.67 -4.48 41.92
C GLU A 24 -15.28 -4.17 40.55
N SER A 25 -14.78 -4.78 39.49
CA SER A 25 -15.52 -4.91 38.24
C SER A 25 -16.45 -6.12 38.36
N ALA A 26 -17.72 -5.97 37.98
CA ALA A 26 -18.77 -6.91 38.32
C ALA A 26 -18.57 -8.32 37.73
N ARG A 27 -18.93 -9.35 38.50
CA ARG A 27 -19.21 -10.69 37.97
C ARG A 27 -20.56 -10.67 37.26
N SER A 28 -20.53 -10.67 35.93
CA SER A 28 -21.69 -11.13 35.15
C SER A 28 -21.83 -12.65 35.26
N GLU A 29 -23.05 -13.15 35.16
CA GLU A 29 -23.30 -14.57 34.92
C GLU A 29 -22.67 -15.01 33.57
N PRO A 30 -22.39 -16.31 33.36
CA PRO A 30 -21.88 -16.82 32.09
C PRO A 30 -23.01 -16.82 31.04
N ILE A 31 -23.28 -15.64 30.48
CA ILE A 31 -24.02 -15.48 29.22
C ILE A 31 -23.34 -16.41 28.21
N ALA A 32 -24.12 -17.31 27.60
CA ALA A 32 -23.59 -18.25 26.61
C ALA A 32 -22.97 -17.46 25.45
N LYS A 33 -21.64 -17.41 25.38
CA LYS A 33 -20.92 -16.75 24.29
C LYS A 33 -21.33 -17.38 22.97
N HIS A 34 -21.48 -16.56 21.93
CA HIS A 34 -21.80 -17.06 20.60
C HIS A 34 -20.65 -17.99 20.12
N PRO A 35 -20.90 -19.16 19.52
CA PRO A 35 -19.84 -20.10 19.11
C PRO A 35 -18.76 -19.42 18.27
N ARG A 36 -19.14 -18.50 17.37
CA ARG A 36 -18.23 -17.74 16.50
C ARG A 36 -17.34 -16.74 17.27
N VAL A 37 -17.76 -16.29 18.46
CA VAL A 37 -16.92 -15.51 19.38
C VAL A 37 -15.91 -16.41 20.08
N ALA A 38 -16.29 -17.63 20.48
CA ALA A 38 -15.37 -18.61 21.06
C ALA A 38 -14.32 -19.09 20.03
N GLU A 39 -14.73 -19.36 18.78
CA GLU A 39 -13.81 -19.65 17.66
C GLU A 39 -12.76 -18.54 17.48
N LEU A 40 -13.17 -17.27 17.60
CA LEU A 40 -12.27 -16.13 17.49
C LEU A 40 -11.36 -15.97 18.72
N GLU A 41 -11.88 -16.17 19.93
CA GLU A 41 -11.09 -16.15 21.18
C GLU A 41 -10.01 -17.24 21.19
N ASP A 42 -10.33 -18.44 20.71
CA ASP A 42 -9.39 -19.54 20.61
C ASP A 42 -8.34 -19.28 19.51
N SER A 43 -8.75 -18.82 18.32
CA SER A 43 -7.84 -18.44 17.23
C SER A 43 -6.85 -17.34 17.62
N LEU A 44 -7.31 -16.29 18.31
CA LEU A 44 -6.43 -15.23 18.83
C LEU A 44 -5.50 -15.74 19.94
N ARG A 45 -5.98 -16.64 20.81
CA ARG A 45 -5.18 -17.26 21.87
C ARG A 45 -4.06 -18.12 21.31
N ASP A 46 -4.34 -18.92 20.27
CA ASP A 46 -3.37 -19.79 19.64
C ASP A 46 -2.25 -18.99 18.96
N ASN A 47 -2.61 -17.98 18.15
CA ASN A 47 -1.65 -17.07 17.51
C ASN A 47 -0.77 -16.35 18.54
N ALA A 48 -1.36 -15.83 19.63
CA ALA A 48 -0.61 -15.25 20.74
C ALA A 48 0.33 -16.26 21.41
N SER A 49 -0.12 -17.52 21.56
CA SER A 49 0.70 -18.58 22.16
C SER A 49 1.89 -18.99 21.28
N VAL A 50 1.74 -18.96 19.95
CA VAL A 50 2.83 -19.25 19.00
C VAL A 50 3.90 -18.17 19.11
N TYR A 51 3.51 -16.89 19.08
CA TYR A 51 4.42 -15.76 19.27
C TYR A 51 5.16 -15.83 20.63
N LEU A 52 4.44 -16.09 21.72
CA LEU A 52 5.04 -16.16 23.05
C LEU A 52 5.94 -17.39 23.26
N LYS A 53 5.63 -18.55 22.66
CA LYS A 53 6.55 -19.71 22.60
C LYS A 53 7.84 -19.39 21.86
N ALA A 54 7.76 -18.64 20.75
CA ALA A 54 8.93 -18.25 19.98
C ALA A 54 9.84 -17.26 20.73
N ARG A 55 9.26 -16.30 21.48
CA ARG A 55 10.03 -15.31 22.25
C ARG A 55 10.51 -15.82 23.62
N PHE A 56 9.78 -16.75 24.25
CA PHE A 56 10.05 -17.25 25.60
C PHE A 56 9.89 -18.78 25.74
N PRO A 57 10.69 -19.60 25.03
CA PRO A 57 10.49 -21.06 24.95
C PRO A 57 10.52 -21.77 26.32
N ASP A 58 11.41 -21.34 27.22
CA ASP A 58 11.63 -22.00 28.53
C ASP A 58 10.75 -21.44 29.67
N ARG A 59 9.81 -20.52 29.39
CA ARG A 59 9.04 -19.82 30.44
C ARG A 59 7.55 -20.23 30.43
N PRO A 60 6.96 -20.63 31.57
CA PRO A 60 5.52 -20.86 31.64
C PRO A 60 4.77 -19.52 31.52
N PHE A 61 3.77 -19.49 30.64
CA PHE A 61 2.89 -18.35 30.43
C PHE A 61 1.43 -18.80 30.30
N LEU A 62 0.50 -17.86 30.48
CA LEU A 62 -0.92 -18.04 30.19
C LEU A 62 -1.40 -16.89 29.30
N VAL A 63 -2.22 -17.19 28.31
CA VAL A 63 -2.93 -16.17 27.53
C VAL A 63 -4.43 -16.35 27.75
N THR A 64 -5.08 -15.34 28.30
CA THR A 64 -6.54 -15.23 28.32
C THR A 64 -6.94 -14.16 27.31
N VAL A 65 -7.78 -14.53 26.35
CA VAL A 65 -8.42 -13.59 25.41
C VAL A 65 -9.89 -13.52 25.78
N SER A 66 -10.46 -12.32 25.86
CA SER A 66 -11.91 -12.11 25.88
C SER A 66 -12.29 -11.06 24.84
N VAL A 67 -13.28 -11.40 24.03
CA VAL A 67 -13.80 -10.62 22.91
C VAL A 67 -15.23 -10.20 23.24
N ASP A 68 -15.47 -8.89 23.23
CA ASP A 68 -16.81 -8.33 23.34
C ASP A 68 -17.36 -8.07 21.93
N PRO A 69 -18.43 -8.78 21.49
CA PRO A 69 -18.99 -8.63 20.14
C PRO A 69 -19.87 -7.38 20.02
N LEU A 70 -19.67 -6.60 18.96
CA LEU A 70 -20.62 -5.59 18.51
C LEU A 70 -21.77 -6.31 17.77
N ARG A 71 -22.81 -6.68 18.51
CA ARG A 71 -24.07 -7.18 17.93
C ARG A 71 -24.91 -6.03 17.38
N ARG A 72 -25.72 -6.30 16.36
CA ARG A 72 -26.77 -5.38 15.91
C ARG A 72 -27.95 -5.43 16.88
N SER A 73 -28.31 -4.32 17.49
CA SER A 73 -29.52 -4.24 18.31
C SER A 73 -30.77 -4.24 17.42
N SER A 74 -31.39 -5.41 17.22
CA SER A 74 -32.71 -5.52 16.60
C SER A 74 -33.72 -4.76 17.47
N ALA A 75 -34.08 -3.55 17.06
CA ALA A 75 -34.89 -2.61 17.86
C ALA A 75 -36.39 -2.96 17.86
N LYS A 76 -36.74 -4.17 18.33
CA LYS A 76 -38.10 -4.76 18.32
C LYS A 76 -39.16 -4.01 19.15
N ASN A 77 -38.83 -2.86 19.73
CA ASN A 77 -39.71 -2.03 20.58
C ASN A 77 -39.63 -0.52 20.25
N ALA A 78 -39.19 -0.14 19.04
CA ALA A 78 -39.38 1.23 18.56
C ALA A 78 -40.81 1.38 18.02
N PRO A 79 -41.67 2.26 18.58
CA PRO A 79 -43.01 2.48 18.04
C PRO A 79 -42.92 3.31 16.75
N THR A 80 -42.97 2.65 15.61
CA THR A 80 -43.10 3.29 14.30
C THR A 80 -44.56 3.66 14.04
N ASP A 81 -44.83 4.94 13.77
CA ASP A 81 -46.11 5.37 13.19
C ASP A 81 -46.23 4.82 11.77
N GLU A 82 -46.85 3.65 11.62
CA GLU A 82 -47.08 3.01 10.32
C GLU A 82 -48.13 3.77 9.51
N LEU A 83 -47.74 4.29 8.35
CA LEU A 83 -48.67 4.80 7.35
C LEU A 83 -49.37 3.60 6.67
N PRO A 84 -50.71 3.59 6.52
CA PRO A 84 -51.51 2.37 6.26
C PRO A 84 -51.39 1.76 4.84
N TYR A 85 -50.34 2.12 4.09
CA TYR A 85 -49.99 1.57 2.78
C TYR A 85 -48.47 1.31 2.64
N PHE A 86 -47.67 1.53 3.69
CA PHE A 86 -46.24 1.30 3.67
C PHE A 86 -45.93 -0.07 4.30
N ASP A 87 -46.31 -1.13 3.59
CA ASP A 87 -46.02 -2.52 3.94
C ASP A 87 -44.52 -2.81 3.70
N SER A 88 -43.67 -2.16 4.49
CA SER A 88 -42.24 -2.40 4.50
C SER A 88 -41.98 -3.72 5.19
N SER A 89 -41.95 -4.79 4.40
CA SER A 89 -41.38 -6.06 4.79
C SER A 89 -40.00 -5.80 5.40
N SER A 90 -39.90 -5.90 6.73
CA SER A 90 -38.65 -5.68 7.43
C SER A 90 -37.67 -6.76 6.99
N GLU A 91 -36.69 -6.41 6.16
CA GLU A 91 -35.57 -7.29 5.87
C GLU A 91 -34.95 -7.69 7.22
N ASP A 92 -35.06 -8.96 7.59
CA ASP A 92 -34.49 -9.47 8.83
C ASP A 92 -32.96 -9.31 8.74
N ILE A 93 -32.44 -8.24 9.35
CA ILE A 93 -31.02 -7.89 9.33
C ILE A 93 -30.27 -8.92 10.16
N GLN A 94 -29.89 -10.03 9.52
CA GLN A 94 -29.08 -11.09 10.10
C GLN A 94 -27.78 -10.49 10.65
N ASP A 95 -27.46 -10.81 11.91
CA ASP A 95 -26.24 -10.33 12.53
C ASP A 95 -25.03 -11.01 11.86
N GLU A 96 -23.97 -10.25 11.56
CA GLU A 96 -22.78 -10.79 10.93
C GLU A 96 -22.04 -11.82 11.81
N TRP A 97 -22.37 -11.89 13.11
CA TRP A 97 -21.94 -12.95 14.01
C TRP A 97 -22.63 -14.30 13.80
N ASP A 98 -23.82 -14.32 13.17
CA ASP A 98 -24.65 -15.52 12.98
C ASP A 98 -24.40 -16.21 11.62
N ASP A 99 -23.62 -15.58 10.72
CA ASP A 99 -23.29 -16.13 9.39
C ASP A 99 -22.06 -17.08 9.44
N PRO A 100 -22.18 -18.35 9.01
CA PRO A 100 -21.06 -19.28 8.90
C PRO A 100 -20.09 -18.98 7.74
N GLN A 101 -20.46 -18.16 6.75
CA GLN A 101 -19.61 -17.83 5.60
C GLN A 101 -18.63 -16.67 5.85
N VAL A 102 -18.89 -15.82 6.85
CA VAL A 102 -17.97 -14.73 7.23
C VAL A 102 -16.68 -15.31 7.85
N PRO A 103 -15.48 -14.94 7.35
CA PRO A 103 -14.22 -15.40 7.95
C PRO A 103 -13.94 -14.72 9.30
N LEU A 104 -13.35 -15.46 10.24
CA LEU A 104 -13.06 -14.98 11.61
C LEU A 104 -12.25 -13.68 11.65
N THR A 105 -11.38 -13.44 10.66
CA THR A 105 -10.59 -12.22 10.52
C THR A 105 -11.44 -10.97 10.26
N GLN A 106 -12.60 -11.10 9.59
CA GLN A 106 -13.54 -9.99 9.45
C GLN A 106 -14.32 -9.73 10.74
N LEU A 107 -14.60 -10.76 11.54
CA LEU A 107 -15.27 -10.60 12.84
C LEU A 107 -14.45 -9.77 13.85
N ILE A 108 -13.12 -9.71 13.73
CA ILE A 108 -12.24 -8.80 14.50
C ILE A 108 -12.63 -7.31 14.31
N SER A 109 -13.19 -6.94 13.15
CA SER A 109 -13.71 -5.58 12.92
C SER A 109 -15.03 -5.31 13.64
N ARG A 110 -15.78 -6.36 13.99
CA ARG A 110 -17.10 -6.32 14.64
C ARG A 110 -17.05 -6.64 16.13
N THR A 111 -15.91 -6.38 16.76
CA THR A 111 -15.76 -6.39 18.23
C THR A 111 -15.79 -4.96 18.75
N THR A 112 -16.45 -4.74 19.90
CA THR A 112 -16.39 -3.46 20.62
C THR A 112 -15.06 -3.29 21.34
N LYS A 113 -14.54 -4.39 21.90
CA LYS A 113 -13.24 -4.47 22.55
C LYS A 113 -12.70 -5.89 22.47
N ILE A 114 -11.40 -6.03 22.21
CA ILE A 114 -10.64 -7.25 22.46
C ILE A 114 -9.70 -6.98 23.64
N SER A 115 -9.71 -7.89 24.62
CA SER A 115 -8.82 -7.84 25.78
C SER A 115 -7.94 -9.10 25.82
N VAL A 116 -6.63 -8.90 25.90
CA VAL A 116 -5.62 -9.97 25.93
C VAL A 116 -4.79 -9.83 27.20
N ALA A 117 -5.06 -10.70 28.17
CA ALA A 117 -4.29 -10.77 29.41
C ALA A 117 -3.21 -11.86 29.28
N VAL A 118 -1.95 -11.43 29.22
CA VAL A 118 -0.77 -12.32 29.18
C VAL A 118 -0.18 -12.40 30.59
N SER A 119 -0.13 -13.61 31.17
CA SER A 119 0.47 -13.83 32.48
C SER A 119 1.84 -14.48 32.36
N LEU A 120 2.87 -13.83 32.89
CA LEU A 120 4.28 -14.25 32.80
C LEU A 120 4.88 -14.57 34.17
N SER A 121 5.95 -15.37 34.20
CA SER A 121 6.57 -15.92 35.41
C SER A 121 7.63 -15.03 36.07
N THR A 122 8.11 -14.02 35.37
CA THR A 122 9.23 -13.16 35.76
C THR A 122 8.91 -11.74 35.33
N ALA A 123 9.26 -10.75 36.17
CA ALA A 123 9.17 -9.35 35.78
C ALA A 123 10.11 -9.10 34.59
N LEU A 124 9.56 -8.52 33.53
CA LEU A 124 10.31 -7.94 32.41
C LEU A 124 10.57 -6.45 32.73
N SER A 125 11.57 -5.85 32.11
CA SER A 125 11.73 -4.39 32.16
C SER A 125 10.61 -3.69 31.36
N ASP A 126 10.25 -2.47 31.73
CA ASP A 126 9.13 -1.75 31.10
C ASP A 126 9.33 -1.57 29.57
N ASN A 127 10.59 -1.45 29.13
CA ASN A 127 10.97 -1.40 27.72
C ASN A 127 10.70 -2.72 26.98
N GLU A 128 11.01 -3.88 27.59
CA GLU A 128 10.68 -5.19 27.02
C GLU A 128 9.16 -5.43 27.03
N VAL A 129 8.45 -4.96 28.06
CA VAL A 129 6.97 -5.02 28.11
C VAL A 129 6.37 -4.21 26.96
N ALA A 130 6.90 -3.01 26.67
CA ALA A 130 6.47 -2.20 25.54
C ALA A 130 6.77 -2.88 24.18
N GLU A 131 7.99 -3.39 23.97
CA GLU A 131 8.36 -4.11 22.74
C GLU A 131 7.45 -5.32 22.48
N VAL A 132 7.20 -6.13 23.52
CA VAL A 132 6.35 -7.33 23.42
C VAL A 132 4.87 -6.94 23.26
N LYS A 133 4.41 -5.83 23.86
CA LYS A 133 3.06 -5.29 23.66
C LYS A 133 2.83 -4.89 22.21
N ASP A 134 3.69 -4.03 21.66
CA ASP A 134 3.56 -3.54 20.28
C ASP A 134 3.67 -4.67 19.26
N SER A 135 4.54 -5.65 19.53
CA SER A 135 4.71 -6.83 18.67
C SER A 135 3.49 -7.76 18.72
N LEU A 136 2.87 -7.97 19.89
CA LEU A 136 1.60 -8.70 20.01
C LEU A 136 0.46 -7.97 19.31
N MET A 137 0.34 -6.64 19.48
CA MET A 137 -0.69 -5.83 18.81
C MET A 137 -0.59 -5.95 17.29
N LYS A 138 0.63 -5.88 16.73
CA LYS A 138 0.90 -6.08 15.30
C LYS A 138 0.58 -7.50 14.83
N THR A 139 1.00 -8.52 15.59
CA THR A 139 0.83 -9.95 15.23
C THR A 139 -0.63 -10.40 15.30
N LEU A 140 -1.44 -9.81 16.18
CA LEU A 140 -2.86 -10.11 16.37
C LEU A 140 -3.80 -9.14 15.62
N HIS A 141 -3.25 -8.20 14.83
CA HIS A 141 -3.98 -7.15 14.12
C HIS A 141 -4.95 -6.34 15.01
N LEU A 142 -4.54 -6.05 16.25
CA LEU A 142 -5.34 -5.32 17.24
C LEU A 142 -5.19 -3.80 17.08
N VAL A 143 -6.26 -3.06 17.38
CA VAL A 143 -6.32 -1.60 17.20
C VAL A 143 -5.95 -0.87 18.51
N PRO A 144 -4.83 -0.11 18.58
CA PRO A 144 -4.33 0.47 19.84
C PRO A 144 -5.25 1.44 20.58
N ALA A 145 -6.28 1.98 19.92
CA ALA A 145 -7.28 2.85 20.54
C ALA A 145 -8.56 2.12 21.02
N ARG A 146 -8.71 0.83 20.72
CA ARG A 146 -9.89 0.00 21.04
C ARG A 146 -9.53 -1.20 21.92
N ASP A 147 -8.45 -1.89 21.55
CA ASP A 147 -8.08 -3.19 22.09
C ASP A 147 -6.96 -3.07 23.13
N GLU A 148 -6.99 -3.94 24.13
CA GLU A 148 -6.16 -3.82 25.32
C GLU A 148 -5.33 -5.08 25.59
N VAL A 149 -4.00 -4.93 25.59
CA VAL A 149 -3.05 -5.97 26.05
C VAL A 149 -2.55 -5.61 27.44
N GLN A 150 -2.82 -6.50 28.41
CA GLN A 150 -2.38 -6.40 29.81
C GLN A 150 -1.36 -7.49 30.15
N PHE A 151 -0.32 -7.15 30.92
CA PHE A 151 0.67 -8.09 31.43
C PHE A 151 0.51 -8.29 32.94
N ASN A 152 0.28 -9.54 33.36
CA ASN A 152 0.07 -9.91 34.75
C ASN A 152 1.19 -10.83 35.25
N PHE A 153 2.16 -10.28 35.98
CA PHE A 153 3.24 -11.10 36.54
C PHE A 153 2.72 -11.98 37.69
N ARG A 154 2.87 -13.30 37.54
CA ARG A 154 2.37 -14.30 38.49
C ARG A 154 3.49 -15.23 38.91
N ASN A 155 3.68 -15.38 40.21
CA ASN A 155 4.56 -16.41 40.76
C ASN A 155 3.97 -17.80 40.49
N TRP A 156 4.51 -18.51 39.51
CA TRP A 156 4.11 -19.89 39.21
C TRP A 156 4.73 -20.83 40.23
N THR A 157 3.91 -21.43 41.09
CA THR A 157 4.37 -22.48 42.01
C THR A 157 4.66 -23.76 41.24
N THR A 158 5.94 -23.99 40.92
CA THR A 158 6.45 -25.25 40.36
C THR A 158 6.38 -26.36 41.41
N SER A 159 5.17 -26.85 41.69
CA SER A 159 4.91 -27.96 42.60
C SER A 159 5.39 -29.28 41.98
N SER A 160 6.68 -29.53 42.14
CA SER A 160 7.36 -30.80 41.83
C SER A 160 6.83 -31.97 42.67
N GLU A 161 6.21 -31.68 43.82
CA GLU A 161 5.58 -32.63 44.73
C GLU A 161 4.40 -33.41 44.11
N LYS A 162 3.82 -32.93 43.00
CA LYS A 162 2.66 -33.57 42.34
C LYS A 162 2.90 -35.02 41.90
N TRP A 163 4.15 -35.46 41.74
CA TRP A 163 4.47 -36.86 41.44
C TRP A 163 4.68 -37.75 42.68
N VAL A 164 4.86 -37.20 43.88
CA VAL A 164 5.14 -37.98 45.10
C VAL A 164 3.92 -38.80 45.51
N TYR A 165 2.74 -38.18 45.59
CA TYR A 165 1.50 -38.87 45.96
C TYR A 165 1.07 -39.98 44.98
N PRO A 166 1.03 -39.76 43.64
CA PRO A 166 0.67 -40.83 42.71
C PRO A 166 1.74 -41.93 42.60
N THR A 167 3.04 -41.64 42.75
CA THR A 167 4.06 -42.71 42.75
C THR A 167 3.96 -43.59 43.99
N ILE A 168 3.67 -43.01 45.16
CA ILE A 168 3.36 -43.77 46.38
C ILE A 168 2.08 -44.60 46.20
N ALA A 169 1.02 -44.03 45.62
CA ALA A 169 -0.23 -44.75 45.37
C ALA A 169 -0.05 -45.94 44.40
N VAL A 170 0.72 -45.76 43.32
CA VAL A 170 1.07 -46.85 42.38
C VAL A 170 1.96 -47.90 43.04
N GLY A 171 2.91 -47.50 43.89
CA GLY A 171 3.73 -48.43 44.68
C GLY A 171 2.90 -49.29 45.63
N ILE A 172 1.94 -48.69 46.32
CA ILE A 172 0.96 -49.39 47.18
C ILE A 172 0.09 -50.33 46.35
N ALA A 173 -0.44 -49.88 45.20
CA ALA A 173 -1.25 -50.70 44.31
C ALA A 173 -0.48 -51.91 43.75
N LEU A 174 0.80 -51.74 43.39
CA LEU A 174 1.68 -52.84 42.97
C LEU A 174 1.98 -53.81 44.12
N LEU A 175 2.15 -53.34 45.36
CA LEU A 175 2.27 -54.21 46.54
C LEU A 175 1.00 -55.04 46.77
N PHE A 176 -0.19 -54.43 46.65
CA PHE A 176 -1.45 -55.16 46.73
C PHE A 176 -1.62 -56.16 45.59
N LEU A 177 -1.28 -55.80 44.34
CA LEU A 177 -1.34 -56.72 43.19
C LEU A 177 -0.34 -57.87 43.33
N PHE A 178 0.87 -57.63 43.85
CA PHE A 178 1.86 -58.68 44.09
C PHE A 178 1.44 -59.62 45.23
N GLY A 179 0.90 -59.07 46.32
CA GLY A 179 0.29 -59.87 47.40
C GLY A 179 -0.89 -60.71 46.89
N PHE A 180 -1.78 -60.12 46.10
CA PHE A 180 -2.90 -60.81 45.47
C PHE A 180 -2.43 -61.88 44.47
N PHE A 181 -1.34 -61.64 43.73
CA PHE A 181 -0.72 -62.64 42.84
C PHE A 181 -0.13 -63.83 43.61
N LEU A 182 0.47 -63.62 44.79
CA LEU A 182 0.93 -64.71 45.66
C LEU A 182 -0.25 -65.51 46.25
N ILE A 183 -1.34 -64.84 46.62
CA ILE A 183 -2.60 -65.47 47.06
C ILE A 183 -3.23 -66.27 45.90
N GLN A 184 -3.30 -65.70 44.70
CA GLN A 184 -3.74 -66.39 43.48
C GLN A 184 -2.87 -67.61 43.18
N ARG A 185 -1.53 -67.49 43.23
CA ARG A 185 -0.62 -68.62 42.95
C ARG A 185 -0.78 -69.77 43.97
N THR A 186 -1.04 -69.47 45.23
CA THR A 186 -1.30 -70.48 46.27
C THR A 186 -2.74 -71.02 46.26
N GLY A 187 -3.71 -70.22 45.80
CA GLY A 187 -5.10 -70.61 45.60
C GLY A 187 -5.32 -71.48 44.37
N VAL A 188 -4.74 -71.11 43.22
CA VAL A 188 -4.80 -71.89 41.97
C VAL A 188 -4.19 -73.29 42.17
N ALA A 189 -3.10 -73.41 42.91
CA ALA A 189 -2.51 -74.71 43.26
C ALA A 189 -3.46 -75.64 44.05
N LYS A 190 -4.44 -75.08 44.78
CA LYS A 190 -5.51 -75.83 45.47
C LYS A 190 -6.76 -76.04 44.60
N LEU A 191 -7.01 -75.15 43.63
CA LEU A 191 -8.11 -75.29 42.67
C LEU A 191 -7.78 -76.31 41.56
N THR A 192 -6.53 -76.43 41.13
CA THR A 192 -6.13 -77.40 40.09
C THR A 192 -6.21 -78.86 40.55
N THR A 193 -6.16 -79.12 41.86
CA THR A 193 -6.46 -80.45 42.42
C THR A 193 -7.96 -80.73 42.44
N ALA A 194 -8.81 -79.75 42.79
CA ALA A 194 -10.26 -79.91 42.80
C ALA A 194 -10.88 -79.99 41.39
N LEU A 195 -10.45 -79.14 40.45
CA LEU A 195 -10.99 -79.09 39.08
C LEU A 195 -10.66 -80.32 38.22
N LYS A 196 -9.83 -81.25 38.71
CA LYS A 196 -9.54 -82.51 38.02
C LYS A 196 -10.67 -83.55 38.16
N GLU A 197 -11.60 -83.35 39.10
CA GLU A 197 -12.70 -84.29 39.39
C GLU A 197 -14.01 -83.98 38.62
N GLN A 198 -14.13 -82.82 37.97
CA GLN A 198 -15.43 -82.28 37.54
C GLN A 198 -15.54 -81.94 36.03
N LYS A 199 -15.12 -82.84 35.12
CA LYS A 199 -15.13 -82.58 33.66
C LYS A 199 -15.79 -83.66 32.78
N THR A 200 -17.11 -83.85 32.91
CA THR A 200 -17.92 -84.68 31.98
C THR A 200 -19.39 -84.21 31.79
N ALA A 201 -19.61 -83.10 31.05
CA ALA A 201 -20.85 -82.67 30.33
C ALA A 201 -20.53 -81.33 29.58
N ALA A 202 -20.96 -80.93 28.36
CA ALA A 202 -22.07 -81.22 27.42
C ALA A 202 -23.40 -80.48 27.70
N ALA A 203 -24.22 -79.97 26.74
CA ALA A 203 -24.13 -79.64 25.28
C ALA A 203 -25.51 -79.07 24.81
N SER A 204 -25.77 -78.39 23.67
CA SER A 204 -25.00 -77.51 22.74
C SER A 204 -25.94 -76.92 21.63
N GLY A 205 -25.79 -75.64 21.22
CA GLY A 205 -26.57 -74.97 20.12
C GLY A 205 -27.53 -73.85 20.61
N GLY A 206 -28.21 -73.03 19.77
CA GLY A 206 -28.02 -72.69 18.34
C GLY A 206 -29.30 -72.31 17.53
N GLY A 207 -29.49 -71.04 17.10
CA GLY A 207 -30.33 -70.63 15.93
C GLY A 207 -31.42 -69.51 16.06
N ALA A 208 -31.71 -68.80 14.94
CA ALA A 208 -32.91 -67.96 14.58
C ALA A 208 -33.21 -66.60 15.31
N SER A 209 -34.07 -65.63 14.84
CA SER A 209 -34.47 -65.10 13.49
C SER A 209 -35.49 -63.91 13.55
N ILE A 210 -35.63 -63.05 12.51
CA ILE A 210 -36.75 -62.07 12.20
C ILE A 210 -36.79 -60.79 13.13
N GLY A 211 -37.34 -59.58 12.84
CA GLY A 211 -38.06 -58.85 11.74
C GLY A 211 -38.62 -57.48 12.28
N ALA A 212 -39.40 -56.58 11.65
CA ALA A 212 -39.85 -56.27 10.27
C ALA A 212 -40.66 -54.90 10.22
N MET A 213 -41.00 -54.35 9.02
CA MET A 213 -41.88 -53.14 8.72
C MET A 213 -41.33 -51.73 9.09
N GLY A 214 -41.71 -50.59 8.45
CA GLY A 214 -42.52 -50.29 7.23
C GLY A 214 -42.83 -48.77 6.99
N ALA A 215 -43.51 -48.45 5.86
CA ALA A 215 -44.18 -47.16 5.47
C ALA A 215 -43.42 -45.98 4.75
N MET A 216 -44.19 -45.12 4.05
CA MET A 216 -43.84 -43.95 3.19
C MET A 216 -44.47 -42.62 3.76
N PRO A 217 -44.65 -41.44 3.07
CA PRO A 217 -44.24 -40.95 1.73
C PRO A 217 -43.73 -39.47 1.64
N SER A 218 -43.41 -39.00 0.41
CA SER A 218 -43.07 -37.60 0.01
C SER A 218 -44.31 -36.74 -0.33
N PRO A 219 -44.19 -35.42 -0.66
CA PRO A 219 -44.03 -35.04 -2.09
C PRO A 219 -43.36 -33.66 -2.45
N VAL A 220 -42.76 -33.62 -3.66
CA VAL A 220 -42.77 -32.56 -4.72
C VAL A 220 -42.33 -31.09 -4.43
N SER A 221 -41.55 -30.53 -5.39
CA SER A 221 -41.34 -29.09 -5.62
C SER A 221 -41.42 -28.75 -7.13
N THR A 222 -41.72 -27.49 -7.51
CA THR A 222 -41.88 -27.07 -8.93
C THR A 222 -41.60 -25.57 -9.18
N GLY A 223 -40.75 -25.27 -10.18
CA GLY A 223 -40.59 -23.96 -10.84
C GLY A 223 -39.87 -22.84 -10.04
N GLY A 224 -39.28 -21.80 -10.67
CA GLY A 224 -38.88 -21.68 -12.08
C GLY A 224 -39.04 -20.29 -12.71
N ARG A 225 -37.92 -19.74 -13.26
CA ARG A 225 -37.81 -18.63 -14.25
C ARG A 225 -37.90 -17.17 -13.74
N GLY A 226 -36.97 -16.34 -14.19
CA GLY A 226 -36.96 -14.87 -14.05
C GLY A 226 -35.57 -14.29 -14.31
N GLU A 227 -35.42 -13.32 -15.20
CA GLU A 227 -34.12 -12.79 -15.65
C GLU A 227 -34.18 -11.27 -15.93
N SER A 228 -33.04 -10.59 -15.73
CA SER A 228 -32.76 -9.17 -16.02
C SER A 228 -33.49 -8.10 -15.18
N SER A 229 -32.69 -7.23 -14.54
CA SER A 229 -33.06 -5.84 -14.25
C SER A 229 -31.80 -4.97 -14.24
N SER A 230 -31.93 -3.69 -14.60
CA SER A 230 -30.80 -2.76 -14.74
C SER A 230 -30.84 -1.67 -13.65
N THR A 231 -29.98 -1.80 -12.64
CA THR A 231 -29.95 -0.91 -11.46
C THR A 231 -29.03 0.29 -11.64
N THR A 232 -29.58 1.39 -12.19
CA THR A 232 -28.91 2.70 -12.20
C THR A 232 -28.95 3.32 -10.79
N VAL A 233 -28.03 2.91 -9.92
CA VAL A 233 -27.98 3.41 -8.53
C VAL A 233 -27.63 4.90 -8.49
N ARG A 234 -28.51 5.68 -7.87
CA ARG A 234 -28.36 7.12 -7.64
C ARG A 234 -28.75 7.46 -6.20
N GLY A 235 -27.83 7.21 -5.27
CA GLY A 235 -27.95 7.53 -3.85
C GLY A 235 -26.55 7.71 -3.24
N GLY A 236 -26.37 8.72 -2.40
CA GLY A 236 -25.08 9.01 -1.77
C GLY A 236 -24.80 8.03 -0.62
N VAL A 237 -23.84 7.13 -0.81
CA VAL A 237 -23.34 6.23 0.23
C VAL A 237 -22.00 6.78 0.73
N GLN A 238 -21.87 7.00 2.04
CA GLN A 238 -20.59 7.32 2.66
C GLN A 238 -19.71 6.06 2.68
N VAL A 239 -18.88 5.88 1.65
CA VAL A 239 -17.96 4.74 1.54
C VAL A 239 -16.73 4.99 2.41
N ASN A 240 -16.86 4.73 3.71
CA ASN A 240 -15.78 4.83 4.69
C ASN A 240 -15.10 3.45 4.97
N ASP A 241 -15.29 2.49 4.05
CA ASP A 241 -14.78 1.12 4.13
C ASP A 241 -13.96 0.81 2.85
N PRO A 242 -12.63 0.61 2.96
CA PRO A 242 -11.76 0.42 1.80
C PRO A 242 -11.97 -0.92 1.08
N ILE A 243 -12.57 -1.93 1.73
CA ILE A 243 -12.87 -3.22 1.07
C ILE A 243 -14.07 -3.03 0.15
N ARG A 244 -15.13 -2.37 0.63
CA ARG A 244 -16.30 -1.99 -0.18
C ARG A 244 -15.95 -1.03 -1.30
N ALA A 245 -15.04 -0.08 -1.05
CA ALA A 245 -14.46 0.79 -2.07
C ALA A 245 -13.84 -0.02 -3.22
N ARG A 246 -13.01 -1.03 -2.88
CA ARG A 246 -12.36 -1.89 -3.88
C ARG A 246 -13.37 -2.76 -4.64
N GLU A 247 -14.34 -3.37 -3.98
CA GLU A 247 -15.39 -4.14 -4.68
C GLU A 247 -16.20 -3.30 -5.68
N LEU A 248 -16.52 -2.06 -5.31
CA LEU A 248 -17.17 -1.11 -6.22
C LEU A 248 -16.23 -0.72 -7.37
N MET A 249 -14.94 -0.51 -7.07
CA MET A 249 -13.92 -0.25 -8.07
C MET A 249 -13.84 -1.38 -9.11
N THR A 250 -13.72 -2.64 -8.67
CA THR A 250 -13.66 -3.80 -9.57
C THR A 250 -14.91 -3.87 -10.45
N LYS A 251 -16.10 -3.60 -9.91
CA LYS A 251 -17.36 -3.57 -10.70
C LYS A 251 -17.37 -2.45 -11.75
N PHE A 252 -16.83 -1.26 -11.45
CA PHE A 252 -16.68 -0.17 -12.43
C PHE A 252 -15.61 -0.48 -13.48
N VAL A 253 -14.47 -1.04 -13.08
CA VAL A 253 -13.41 -1.55 -13.97
C VAL A 253 -13.98 -2.57 -14.96
N ASP A 254 -14.78 -3.52 -14.49
CA ASP A 254 -15.38 -4.56 -15.32
C ASP A 254 -16.34 -4.01 -16.37
N LEU A 255 -17.13 -2.99 -16.04
CA LEU A 255 -18.05 -2.32 -16.96
C LEU A 255 -17.29 -1.50 -18.01
N LEU A 256 -16.26 -0.78 -17.57
CA LEU A 256 -15.41 0.06 -18.41
C LEU A 256 -14.54 -0.78 -19.36
N ALA A 257 -14.01 -1.92 -18.91
CA ALA A 257 -13.25 -2.87 -19.73
C ALA A 257 -14.11 -3.56 -20.80
N LYS A 258 -15.42 -3.69 -20.58
CA LYS A 258 -16.39 -4.22 -21.56
C LYS A 258 -16.84 -3.16 -22.58
N HIS A 259 -16.48 -1.89 -22.42
CA HIS A 259 -16.91 -0.81 -23.31
C HIS A 259 -16.06 -0.77 -24.60
N PRO A 260 -16.64 -1.00 -25.80
CA PRO A 260 -15.86 -1.33 -27.02
C PRO A 260 -15.07 -0.14 -27.59
N THR A 261 -15.36 1.09 -27.19
CA THR A 261 -14.64 2.30 -27.61
C THR A 261 -13.65 2.84 -26.57
N PHE A 262 -13.42 2.15 -25.45
CA PHE A 262 -12.51 2.66 -24.41
C PHE A 262 -11.02 2.61 -24.82
N PRO A 263 -10.19 3.61 -24.46
CA PRO A 263 -10.55 4.91 -23.91
C PRO A 263 -11.14 5.84 -24.97
N THR A 264 -12.08 6.70 -24.57
CA THR A 264 -12.55 7.83 -25.37
C THR A 264 -11.62 9.02 -25.20
N LEU A 265 -11.71 10.02 -26.08
CA LEU A 265 -11.00 11.28 -25.89
C LEU A 265 -11.35 11.96 -24.56
N HIS A 266 -12.63 11.92 -24.14
CA HIS A 266 -13.03 12.54 -22.86
C HIS A 266 -12.43 11.78 -21.68
N SER A 267 -12.41 10.45 -21.69
CA SER A 267 -11.80 9.68 -20.61
C SER A 267 -10.30 9.94 -20.48
N MET A 268 -9.57 10.09 -21.60
CA MET A 268 -8.13 10.44 -21.56
C MET A 268 -7.89 11.81 -20.91
N ILE A 269 -8.69 12.81 -21.26
CA ILE A 269 -8.58 14.17 -20.68
C ILE A 269 -8.95 14.16 -19.20
N VAL A 270 -10.04 13.49 -18.82
CA VAL A 270 -10.51 13.43 -17.43
C VAL A 270 -9.51 12.69 -16.52
N LEU A 271 -8.80 11.68 -17.04
CA LEU A 271 -7.73 10.99 -16.33
C LEU A 271 -6.44 11.83 -16.26
N GLU A 272 -6.06 12.57 -17.31
CA GLU A 272 -4.88 13.45 -17.31
C GLU A 272 -5.11 14.68 -16.40
N ASP A 273 -6.26 15.35 -16.49
CA ASP A 273 -6.70 16.45 -15.60
C ASP A 273 -6.71 16.05 -14.11
N TYR A 274 -6.94 14.76 -13.81
CA TYR A 274 -6.87 14.22 -12.46
C TYR A 274 -5.44 13.85 -12.07
N GLY A 275 -4.70 13.20 -12.96
CA GLY A 275 -3.30 12.79 -12.76
C GLY A 275 -2.35 13.96 -12.54
N GLU A 276 -2.61 15.14 -13.12
CA GLU A 276 -1.83 16.35 -12.83
C GLU A 276 -2.04 16.87 -11.39
N ARG A 277 -3.18 16.56 -10.76
CA ARG A 277 -3.54 17.00 -9.38
C ARG A 277 -3.19 15.95 -8.33
N ASN A 278 -3.50 14.70 -8.60
CA ASN A 278 -3.26 13.55 -7.74
C ASN A 278 -2.67 12.38 -8.56
N PRO A 279 -1.34 12.38 -8.84
CA PRO A 279 -0.68 11.30 -9.56
C PRO A 279 -0.86 9.95 -8.85
N SER A 280 -0.78 9.94 -7.52
CA SER A 280 -0.96 8.76 -6.67
C SER A 280 -2.35 8.12 -6.81
N GLY A 281 -3.41 8.93 -6.87
CA GLY A 281 -4.78 8.45 -7.06
C GLY A 281 -5.04 7.92 -8.46
N LEU A 282 -4.51 8.59 -9.49
CA LEU A 282 -4.48 8.02 -10.83
C LEU A 282 -3.71 6.68 -10.84
N GLY A 283 -2.62 6.57 -10.09
CA GLY A 283 -1.87 5.32 -9.93
C GLY A 283 -2.68 4.21 -9.27
N ALA A 284 -3.42 4.53 -8.20
CA ALA A 284 -4.33 3.59 -7.55
C ALA A 284 -5.40 3.07 -8.53
N LEU A 285 -6.02 3.97 -9.30
CA LEU A 285 -6.97 3.63 -10.36
C LEU A 285 -6.37 2.73 -11.46
N LEU A 286 -5.19 3.08 -11.95
CA LEU A 286 -4.51 2.29 -12.98
C LEU A 286 -4.16 0.90 -12.44
N SER A 287 -3.79 0.76 -11.17
CA SER A 287 -3.39 -0.52 -10.59
C SER A 287 -4.52 -1.58 -10.54
N GLU A 288 -5.78 -1.16 -10.44
CA GLU A 288 -6.95 -2.05 -10.48
C GLU A 288 -7.42 -2.39 -11.92
N LEU A 289 -6.97 -1.64 -12.94
CA LEU A 289 -7.31 -1.94 -14.34
C LEU A 289 -6.54 -3.16 -14.87
N PRO A 290 -7.11 -3.95 -15.80
CA PRO A 290 -6.36 -5.00 -16.51
C PRO A 290 -5.14 -4.44 -17.25
N LEU A 291 -4.02 -5.18 -17.22
CA LEU A 291 -2.75 -4.80 -17.86
C LEU A 291 -2.87 -4.38 -19.36
N PRO A 292 -3.72 -5.01 -20.20
CA PRO A 292 -3.94 -4.55 -21.59
C PRO A 292 -4.58 -3.15 -21.69
N ILE A 293 -5.31 -2.72 -20.66
CA ILE A 293 -5.90 -1.38 -20.58
C ILE A 293 -4.90 -0.39 -19.98
N GLN A 294 -4.16 -0.76 -18.93
CA GLN A 294 -3.06 0.04 -18.38
C GLN A 294 -2.05 0.44 -19.48
N THR A 295 -1.59 -0.55 -20.26
CA THR A 295 -0.65 -0.34 -21.36
C THR A 295 -1.23 0.51 -22.49
N LYS A 296 -2.50 0.31 -22.86
CA LYS A 296 -3.18 1.17 -23.86
C LYS A 296 -3.31 2.62 -23.37
N LEU A 297 -3.65 2.84 -22.10
CA LEU A 297 -3.75 4.17 -21.49
C LEU A 297 -2.38 4.86 -21.45
N TYR A 298 -1.33 4.20 -20.95
CA TYR A 298 0.02 4.76 -20.91
C TYR A 298 0.55 5.10 -22.31
N ALA A 299 0.35 4.21 -23.28
CA ALA A 299 0.76 4.45 -24.67
C ALA A 299 0.08 5.69 -25.29
N LEU A 300 -1.15 6.00 -24.87
CA LEU A 300 -1.94 7.15 -25.28
C LEU A 300 -1.79 8.37 -24.36
N GLY A 301 -1.02 8.28 -23.26
CA GLY A 301 -0.75 9.40 -22.36
C GLY A 301 -0.01 10.56 -23.06
N SER A 302 -0.20 11.78 -22.55
CA SER A 302 0.34 13.01 -23.13
C SER A 302 1.36 13.72 -22.22
N THR A 303 1.26 13.57 -20.89
CA THR A 303 2.17 14.19 -19.90
C THR A 303 2.91 13.17 -19.02
N ASP A 304 3.86 13.67 -18.22
CA ASP A 304 4.64 12.86 -17.26
C ASP A 304 3.79 12.35 -16.07
N CYS A 305 2.52 12.77 -15.91
CA CYS A 305 1.69 12.32 -14.81
C CYS A 305 1.40 10.81 -14.89
N TRP A 306 1.31 10.25 -16.10
CA TRP A 306 1.10 8.82 -16.34
C TRP A 306 2.30 7.97 -15.87
N PHE A 307 3.53 8.47 -16.02
CA PHE A 307 4.71 7.81 -15.46
C PHE A 307 4.69 7.84 -13.93
N LYS A 308 4.44 9.02 -13.34
CA LYS A 308 4.39 9.19 -11.87
C LYS A 308 3.33 8.30 -11.24
N ALA A 309 2.14 8.24 -11.84
CA ALA A 309 1.03 7.40 -11.42
C ALA A 309 1.38 5.91 -11.41
N LEU A 310 1.93 5.39 -12.51
CA LEU A 310 2.31 3.98 -12.60
C LEU A 310 3.53 3.60 -11.75
N ASN A 311 4.41 4.56 -11.42
CA ASN A 311 5.58 4.28 -10.59
C ASN A 311 5.24 4.19 -9.10
N ALA A 312 4.36 5.08 -8.61
CA ALA A 312 3.97 5.20 -7.20
C ALA A 312 2.44 5.25 -7.01
N PRO A 313 1.73 4.12 -7.18
CA PRO A 313 0.29 4.03 -6.93
C PRO A 313 -0.03 4.25 -5.44
N GLY A 314 -1.03 5.09 -5.18
CA GLY A 314 -1.53 5.38 -3.84
C GLY A 314 -2.61 4.40 -3.36
N MET A 315 -3.33 4.80 -2.31
CA MET A 315 -4.54 4.11 -1.85
C MET A 315 -5.77 4.65 -2.57
N ILE A 316 -6.75 3.80 -2.85
CA ILE A 316 -8.05 4.21 -3.40
C ILE A 316 -8.83 5.00 -2.33
N SER A 317 -9.23 6.24 -2.62
CA SER A 317 -10.14 7.04 -1.80
C SER A 317 -11.52 7.16 -2.48
N MET A 318 -12.40 7.99 -1.92
CA MET A 318 -13.72 8.26 -2.51
C MET A 318 -13.63 8.99 -3.86
N GLU A 319 -12.64 9.88 -4.04
CA GLU A 319 -12.48 10.65 -5.28
C GLU A 319 -12.24 9.75 -6.50
N GLU A 320 -11.40 8.72 -6.34
CA GLU A 320 -11.11 7.73 -7.36
C GLU A 320 -12.38 6.93 -7.75
N ILE A 321 -13.22 6.58 -6.76
CA ILE A 321 -14.50 5.89 -7.00
C ILE A 321 -15.48 6.79 -7.75
N GLU A 322 -15.57 8.07 -7.38
CA GLU A 322 -16.43 9.04 -8.07
C GLU A 322 -15.96 9.32 -9.50
N LEU A 323 -14.63 9.37 -9.73
CA LEU A 323 -14.04 9.50 -11.06
C LEU A 323 -14.39 8.30 -11.94
N MET A 324 -14.23 7.08 -11.44
CA MET A 324 -14.60 5.86 -12.19
C MET A 324 -16.10 5.73 -12.40
N GLN A 325 -16.93 6.12 -11.42
CA GLN A 325 -18.37 6.19 -11.59
C GLN A 325 -18.78 7.23 -12.65
N ARG A 326 -18.05 8.34 -12.78
CA ARG A 326 -18.24 9.33 -13.84
C ARG A 326 -17.84 8.77 -15.22
N LEU A 327 -16.71 8.07 -15.32
CA LEU A 327 -16.24 7.44 -16.57
C LEU A 327 -17.19 6.33 -17.05
N VAL A 328 -17.69 5.47 -16.15
CA VAL A 328 -18.66 4.42 -16.48
C VAL A 328 -20.04 4.98 -16.87
N ARG A 329 -20.38 6.20 -16.43
CA ARG A 329 -21.60 6.92 -16.83
C ARG A 329 -21.43 7.78 -18.09
N GLU A 330 -20.26 7.80 -18.73
CA GLU A 330 -20.06 8.53 -19.97
C GLU A 330 -20.93 7.91 -21.10
N PRO A 331 -21.81 8.68 -21.77
CA PRO A 331 -22.59 8.14 -22.87
C PRO A 331 -21.67 7.83 -24.06
N ALA A 332 -21.84 6.66 -24.67
CA ALA A 332 -21.09 6.27 -25.86
C ALA A 332 -21.19 7.36 -26.94
N THR A 333 -20.05 7.90 -27.38
CA THR A 333 -19.94 9.12 -28.20
C THR A 333 -20.53 9.02 -29.61
N GLY A 334 -21.05 7.85 -30.01
CA GLY A 334 -21.48 7.52 -31.36
C GLY A 334 -20.35 7.43 -32.40
N ARG A 335 -19.10 7.67 -31.99
CA ARG A 335 -17.92 7.67 -32.88
C ARG A 335 -17.40 6.24 -33.07
N SER A 336 -16.80 5.98 -34.24
CA SER A 336 -16.07 4.73 -34.46
C SER A 336 -14.80 4.70 -33.62
N ARG A 337 -14.35 3.50 -33.22
CA ARG A 337 -13.13 3.33 -32.42
C ARG A 337 -11.89 3.93 -33.10
N ALA A 338 -11.77 3.79 -34.42
CA ALA A 338 -10.67 4.39 -35.19
C ALA A 338 -10.70 5.93 -35.15
N LEU A 339 -11.89 6.55 -35.12
CA LEU A 339 -12.05 8.00 -34.98
C LEU A 339 -11.64 8.50 -33.59
N GLU A 340 -12.03 7.79 -32.52
CA GLU A 340 -11.54 8.10 -31.15
C GLU A 340 -10.02 7.95 -31.05
N GLU A 341 -9.45 6.82 -31.50
CA GLU A 341 -8.01 6.56 -31.42
C GLU A 341 -7.19 7.56 -32.27
N MET A 342 -7.69 8.00 -33.43
CA MET A 342 -7.10 9.10 -34.20
C MET A 342 -7.19 10.43 -33.45
N THR A 343 -8.36 10.77 -32.90
CA THR A 343 -8.55 12.08 -32.22
C THR A 343 -7.70 12.18 -30.95
N ILE A 344 -7.54 11.09 -30.20
CA ILE A 344 -6.61 11.00 -29.05
C ILE A 344 -5.17 11.23 -29.52
N LYS A 345 -4.71 10.58 -30.60
CA LYS A 345 -3.36 10.77 -31.14
C LYS A 345 -3.09 12.22 -31.57
N VAL A 346 -4.07 12.89 -32.21
CA VAL A 346 -3.94 14.32 -32.55
C VAL A 346 -3.90 15.18 -31.29
N TRP A 347 -4.74 14.92 -30.29
CA TRP A 347 -4.70 15.63 -29.00
C TRP A 347 -3.34 15.50 -28.29
N ARG A 348 -2.71 14.31 -28.32
CA ARG A 348 -1.34 14.09 -27.77
C ARG A 348 -0.25 14.98 -28.39
N LEU A 349 -0.47 15.57 -29.56
CA LEU A 349 0.50 16.49 -30.18
C LEU A 349 0.60 17.83 -29.42
N GLY A 350 -0.39 18.18 -28.59
CA GLY A 350 -0.36 19.35 -27.70
C GLY A 350 0.00 20.66 -28.41
N SER A 351 1.19 21.19 -28.14
CA SER A 351 1.71 22.42 -28.75
C SER A 351 1.92 22.32 -30.27
N MET A 352 2.14 21.12 -30.81
CA MET A 352 2.43 20.87 -32.24
C MET A 352 1.17 20.70 -33.11
N ILE A 353 -0.02 20.65 -32.51
CA ILE A 353 -1.31 20.55 -33.24
C ILE A 353 -1.45 21.60 -34.35
N PRO A 354 -1.10 22.90 -34.17
CA PRO A 354 -1.26 23.91 -35.22
C PRO A 354 -0.41 23.62 -36.45
N ASP A 355 0.79 23.08 -36.27
CA ASP A 355 1.74 22.84 -37.35
C ASP A 355 1.36 21.55 -38.12
N PHE A 356 0.94 20.52 -37.40
CA PHE A 356 0.32 19.32 -37.98
C PHE A 356 -0.91 19.66 -38.82
N LEU A 357 -1.82 20.50 -38.32
CA LEU A 357 -3.05 20.87 -39.03
C LEU A 357 -2.82 21.67 -40.31
N ARG A 358 -1.67 22.35 -40.48
CA ARG A 358 -1.30 23.01 -41.74
C ARG A 358 -0.83 22.04 -42.83
N THR A 359 -0.59 20.77 -42.52
CA THR A 359 -0.22 19.74 -43.52
C THR A 359 -1.42 19.16 -44.29
N TYR A 360 -2.66 19.46 -43.87
CA TYR A 360 -3.90 18.97 -44.49
C TYR A 360 -4.76 20.13 -45.05
N PRO A 361 -5.64 19.85 -46.03
CA PRO A 361 -6.66 20.79 -46.49
C PRO A 361 -7.56 21.29 -45.34
N ARG A 362 -7.93 22.58 -45.39
CA ARG A 362 -8.75 23.27 -44.37
C ARG A 362 -9.95 22.44 -43.93
N ASP A 363 -10.71 21.87 -44.85
CA ASP A 363 -11.97 21.17 -44.54
C ASP A 363 -11.74 19.91 -43.69
N ILE A 364 -10.63 19.21 -43.94
CA ILE A 364 -10.19 18.06 -43.12
C ILE A 364 -9.69 18.56 -41.76
N SER A 365 -8.83 19.58 -41.74
CA SER A 365 -8.29 20.13 -40.49
C SER A 365 -9.38 20.70 -39.57
N MET A 366 -10.38 21.38 -40.11
CA MET A 366 -11.53 21.89 -39.38
C MET A 366 -12.45 20.75 -38.91
N THR A 367 -12.57 19.68 -39.70
CA THR A 367 -13.28 18.45 -39.28
C THR A 367 -12.56 17.77 -38.11
N ILE A 368 -11.23 17.63 -38.12
CA ILE A 368 -10.44 17.14 -36.98
C ILE A 368 -10.65 18.05 -35.75
N LEU A 369 -10.57 19.37 -35.93
CA LEU A 369 -10.80 20.37 -34.89
C LEU A 369 -12.22 20.31 -34.28
N SER A 370 -13.22 19.82 -35.02
CA SER A 370 -14.59 19.65 -34.53
C SER A 370 -14.74 18.52 -33.49
N TYR A 371 -13.89 17.48 -33.57
CA TYR A 371 -13.93 16.34 -32.65
C TYR A 371 -13.14 16.57 -31.36
N LEU A 372 -12.23 17.55 -31.37
CA LEU A 372 -11.40 17.97 -30.23
C LEU A 372 -12.18 18.87 -29.24
N PRO A 373 -11.73 18.95 -27.97
CA PRO A 373 -12.29 19.88 -26.98
C PRO A 373 -12.19 21.34 -27.45
N LYS A 374 -13.23 22.15 -27.24
CA LYS A 374 -13.29 23.52 -27.78
C LYS A 374 -12.15 24.43 -27.29
N ASN A 375 -11.67 24.27 -26.06
CA ASN A 375 -10.48 24.98 -25.54
C ASN A 375 -9.22 24.66 -26.37
N VAL A 376 -8.94 23.38 -26.59
CA VAL A 376 -7.81 22.92 -27.44
C VAL A 376 -8.02 23.38 -28.88
N ALA A 377 -9.18 23.09 -29.47
CA ALA A 377 -9.50 23.35 -30.86
C ALA A 377 -9.41 24.85 -31.22
N ILE A 378 -10.01 25.74 -30.42
CA ILE A 378 -9.95 27.19 -30.67
C ILE A 378 -8.51 27.71 -30.53
N SER A 379 -7.74 27.22 -29.54
CA SER A 379 -6.34 27.62 -29.35
C SER A 379 -5.44 27.19 -30.52
N ALA A 380 -5.68 26.00 -31.09
CA ALA A 380 -4.94 25.48 -32.22
C ALA A 380 -5.36 26.15 -33.54
N ALA A 381 -6.67 26.28 -33.78
CA ALA A 381 -7.22 26.90 -34.98
C ALA A 381 -6.81 28.37 -35.12
N ARG A 382 -6.75 29.14 -34.01
CA ARG A 382 -6.22 30.52 -34.02
C ARG A 382 -4.75 30.62 -34.46
N LYS A 383 -3.94 29.58 -34.27
CA LYS A 383 -2.53 29.49 -34.68
C LYS A 383 -2.33 28.86 -36.07
N ALA A 384 -3.20 27.94 -36.46
CA ALA A 384 -3.15 27.26 -37.75
C ALA A 384 -3.77 28.11 -38.87
N PHE A 385 -4.98 28.64 -38.62
CA PHE A 385 -5.84 29.32 -39.60
C PHE A 385 -6.43 30.63 -39.00
N PRO A 386 -5.61 31.70 -38.85
CA PRO A 386 -6.12 33.00 -38.42
C PRO A 386 -7.27 33.47 -39.34
N GLY A 387 -8.31 34.04 -38.75
CA GLY A 387 -9.55 34.43 -39.44
C GLY A 387 -10.56 33.30 -39.67
N ALA A 388 -10.14 32.07 -39.94
CA ALA A 388 -11.04 30.94 -40.24
C ALA A 388 -11.52 30.15 -39.00
N TRP A 389 -10.87 30.31 -37.85
CA TRP A 389 -11.23 29.58 -36.62
C TRP A 389 -12.66 29.84 -36.11
N ALA A 390 -13.32 30.90 -36.56
CA ALA A 390 -14.69 31.26 -36.18
C ALA A 390 -15.72 30.22 -36.63
N ASP A 391 -15.49 29.52 -37.75
CA ASP A 391 -16.40 28.48 -38.26
C ASP A 391 -16.64 27.36 -37.22
N LEU A 392 -15.66 27.10 -36.34
CA LEU A 392 -15.77 26.11 -35.26
C LEU A 392 -16.80 26.47 -34.17
N LEU A 393 -17.34 27.70 -34.19
CA LEU A 393 -18.41 28.16 -33.31
C LEU A 393 -19.79 28.04 -33.96
N ASP A 394 -19.87 27.84 -35.28
CA ASP A 394 -21.14 27.76 -36.02
C ASP A 394 -21.77 26.36 -35.84
N PRO A 395 -22.97 26.25 -35.22
CA PRO A 395 -23.66 24.97 -35.05
C PRO A 395 -24.19 24.40 -36.38
N SER A 396 -24.20 25.16 -37.46
CA SER A 396 -24.60 24.73 -38.81
C SER A 396 -23.44 24.23 -39.68
N MET A 397 -22.20 24.25 -39.15
CA MET A 397 -21.00 23.83 -39.88
C MET A 397 -21.13 22.39 -40.40
N ARG A 398 -21.11 22.22 -41.72
CA ARG A 398 -21.08 20.91 -42.37
C ARG A 398 -19.69 20.31 -42.27
N LEU A 399 -19.55 19.27 -41.45
CA LEU A 399 -18.33 18.47 -41.35
C LEU A 399 -18.13 17.65 -42.63
N ALA A 400 -16.87 17.45 -43.05
CA ALA A 400 -16.56 16.58 -44.17
C ALA A 400 -16.60 15.10 -43.70
N GLU A 401 -17.22 14.21 -44.48
CA GLU A 401 -17.22 12.78 -44.16
C GLU A 401 -15.79 12.20 -44.31
N MET A 402 -15.17 11.85 -43.17
CA MET A 402 -13.85 11.23 -43.16
C MET A 402 -13.96 9.72 -43.43
N LYS A 403 -13.49 9.30 -44.60
CA LYS A 403 -13.29 7.88 -44.93
C LYS A 403 -12.27 7.23 -43.98
N ALA A 404 -12.46 5.95 -43.67
CA ALA A 404 -11.58 5.19 -42.77
C ALA A 404 -10.10 5.26 -43.16
N GLU A 405 -9.79 5.13 -44.46
CA GLU A 405 -8.44 5.28 -45.03
C GLU A 405 -7.75 6.59 -44.59
N LYS A 406 -8.49 7.71 -44.59
CA LYS A 406 -7.95 9.02 -44.19
C LYS A 406 -7.77 9.13 -42.68
N ILE A 407 -8.65 8.50 -41.90
CA ILE A 407 -8.52 8.41 -40.43
C ILE A 407 -7.26 7.63 -40.06
N GLU A 408 -6.96 6.54 -40.76
CA GLU A 408 -5.73 5.76 -40.58
C GLU A 408 -4.47 6.53 -41.01
N GLU A 409 -4.51 7.24 -42.13
CA GLU A 409 -3.41 8.11 -42.57
C GLU A 409 -3.10 9.21 -41.53
N ILE A 410 -4.12 9.95 -41.07
CA ILE A 410 -3.97 10.99 -40.04
C ILE A 410 -3.44 10.38 -38.72
N SER A 411 -3.96 9.21 -38.34
CA SER A 411 -3.53 8.42 -37.17
C SER A 411 -2.06 7.98 -37.26
N ARG A 412 -1.58 7.59 -38.44
CA ARG A 412 -0.17 7.23 -38.66
C ARG A 412 0.72 8.46 -38.60
N ASN A 413 0.42 9.50 -39.38
CA ASN A 413 1.21 10.72 -39.44
C ASN A 413 1.31 11.44 -38.07
N ALA A 414 0.26 11.39 -37.23
CA ALA A 414 0.32 11.87 -35.86
C ALA A 414 1.23 11.02 -34.95
N THR A 415 1.33 9.71 -35.21
CA THR A 415 2.23 8.80 -34.48
C THR A 415 3.69 9.00 -34.91
N GLU A 416 3.94 9.34 -36.17
CA GLU A 416 5.27 9.69 -36.70
C GLU A 416 5.81 10.97 -36.05
N LEU A 417 4.96 11.99 -35.80
CA LEU A 417 5.34 13.20 -35.07
C LEU A 417 5.48 13.00 -33.54
N ARG A 418 4.65 12.14 -32.94
CA ARG A 418 4.78 11.78 -31.52
C ARG A 418 4.47 10.31 -31.29
N ALA A 419 5.53 9.53 -31.11
CA ALA A 419 5.46 8.10 -30.80
C ALA A 419 4.48 7.78 -29.64
N LEU A 420 3.94 6.56 -29.67
CA LEU A 420 3.20 5.99 -28.55
C LEU A 420 4.18 5.60 -27.44
N GLY A 421 3.76 5.72 -26.18
CA GLY A 421 4.62 5.32 -25.05
C GLY A 421 4.76 3.80 -24.97
N GLU A 422 5.99 3.28 -25.05
CA GLU A 422 6.24 1.84 -24.89
C GLU A 422 6.44 1.45 -23.43
N LEU A 423 5.98 0.25 -23.05
CA LEU A 423 6.18 -0.28 -21.69
C LEU A 423 7.66 -0.50 -21.36
N GLU A 424 8.52 -0.71 -22.37
CA GLU A 424 9.96 -0.77 -22.18
C GLU A 424 10.57 0.59 -21.83
N ASP A 425 10.01 1.70 -22.32
CA ASP A 425 10.45 3.04 -21.90
C ASP A 425 10.00 3.36 -20.48
N PHE A 426 8.79 2.94 -20.09
CA PHE A 426 8.37 2.96 -18.68
C PHE A 426 9.34 2.16 -17.78
N ARG A 427 9.75 0.95 -18.20
CA ARG A 427 10.70 0.11 -17.46
C ARG A 427 12.07 0.77 -17.32
N LYS A 428 12.60 1.38 -18.38
CA LYS A 428 13.86 2.16 -18.36
C LYS A 428 13.74 3.33 -17.39
N GLN A 429 12.72 4.17 -17.53
CA GLN A 429 12.50 5.34 -16.67
C GLN A 429 12.29 4.96 -15.20
N LYS A 430 11.62 3.83 -14.93
CA LYS A 430 11.46 3.31 -13.56
C LYS A 430 12.80 2.86 -12.96
N ALA A 431 13.60 2.08 -13.68
CA ALA A 431 14.92 1.66 -13.23
C ALA A 431 15.88 2.86 -13.03
N GLU A 432 15.80 3.88 -13.89
CA GLU A 432 16.53 5.14 -13.71
C GLU A 432 16.04 5.95 -12.50
N SER A 433 14.74 5.94 -12.19
CA SER A 433 14.18 6.56 -10.98
C SER A 433 14.64 5.86 -9.72
N GLU A 434 14.55 4.52 -9.68
CA GLU A 434 15.04 3.69 -8.56
C GLU A 434 16.55 3.91 -8.32
N LEU A 435 17.32 4.07 -9.40
CA LEU A 435 18.74 4.43 -9.33
C LEU A 435 18.97 5.84 -8.77
N ILE A 436 18.16 6.84 -9.15
CA ILE A 436 18.23 8.21 -8.60
C ILE A 436 17.93 8.21 -7.09
N ASP A 437 16.96 7.42 -6.64
CA ASP A 437 16.64 7.29 -5.21
C ASP A 437 17.74 6.55 -4.44
N TYR A 438 18.31 5.47 -5.00
CA TYR A 438 19.49 4.81 -4.43
C TYR A 438 20.70 5.76 -4.32
N LEU A 439 20.90 6.64 -5.32
CA LEU A 439 21.95 7.66 -5.33
C LEU A 439 21.77 8.78 -4.26
N LYS A 440 20.67 8.80 -3.50
CA LYS A 440 20.55 9.60 -2.27
C LYS A 440 21.19 8.92 -1.06
N VAL A 441 21.26 7.59 -1.06
CA VAL A 441 21.71 6.76 0.09
C VAL A 441 23.15 6.25 -0.11
N ALA A 442 23.60 6.14 -1.35
CA ALA A 442 24.94 5.71 -1.75
C ALA A 442 26.09 6.58 -1.19
N SER A 443 27.28 5.99 -1.09
CA SER A 443 28.54 6.70 -0.88
C SER A 443 28.98 7.46 -2.13
N THR A 444 29.94 8.37 -1.97
CA THR A 444 30.54 9.13 -3.10
C THR A 444 31.39 8.25 -4.02
N GLU A 445 31.89 7.11 -3.54
CA GLU A 445 32.64 6.14 -4.34
C GLU A 445 31.69 5.28 -5.19
N GLU A 446 30.61 4.75 -4.60
CA GLU A 446 29.53 4.08 -5.35
C GLU A 446 28.86 5.02 -6.37
N GLU A 447 28.63 6.28 -6.02
CA GLU A 447 28.15 7.31 -6.95
C GLU A 447 29.09 7.44 -8.16
N ARG A 448 30.41 7.49 -7.94
CA ARG A 448 31.40 7.60 -9.01
C ARG A 448 31.35 6.40 -9.95
N GLU A 449 31.32 5.18 -9.40
CA GLU A 449 31.24 3.95 -10.19
C GLU A 449 29.95 3.89 -11.03
N ILE A 450 28.81 4.27 -10.45
CA ILE A 450 27.51 4.29 -11.14
C ILE A 450 27.53 5.26 -12.33
N TYR A 451 27.98 6.50 -12.14
CA TYR A 451 28.02 7.47 -13.23
C TYR A 451 29.02 7.07 -14.33
N LEU A 452 30.16 6.46 -13.99
CA LEU A 452 31.12 5.94 -14.96
C LEU A 452 30.62 4.72 -15.74
N ALA A 453 29.80 3.85 -15.12
CA ALA A 453 29.19 2.69 -15.78
C ALA A 453 27.94 3.06 -16.61
N SER A 454 27.28 4.16 -16.27
CA SER A 454 26.06 4.64 -16.94
C SER A 454 26.32 5.23 -18.33
N LYS A 455 25.31 5.21 -19.21
CA LYS A 455 25.37 5.87 -20.53
C LYS A 455 25.21 7.39 -20.37
N PRO A 456 25.92 8.24 -21.14
CA PRO A 456 25.82 9.71 -21.01
C PRO A 456 24.41 10.25 -21.32
N ASP A 457 23.62 9.54 -22.14
CA ASP A 457 22.23 9.90 -22.44
C ASP A 457 21.21 9.52 -21.36
N SER A 458 21.60 8.73 -20.36
CA SER A 458 20.69 8.28 -19.30
C SER A 458 20.15 9.44 -18.47
N LEU A 459 18.96 9.25 -17.90
CA LEU A 459 18.23 10.28 -17.16
C LEU A 459 19.07 10.87 -16.02
N ILE A 460 19.93 10.07 -15.37
CA ILE A 460 20.70 10.48 -14.19
C ILE A 460 21.61 11.69 -14.46
N HIS A 461 22.29 11.76 -15.62
CA HIS A 461 23.16 12.91 -15.98
C HIS A 461 22.37 14.20 -16.23
N ARG A 462 21.12 14.04 -16.65
CA ARG A 462 20.20 15.14 -16.98
C ARG A 462 19.52 15.67 -15.72
N SER A 463 19.01 14.79 -14.86
CA SER A 463 18.24 15.13 -13.65
C SER A 463 19.10 15.47 -12.44
N ARG A 464 20.15 14.70 -12.16
CA ARG A 464 20.94 14.74 -10.93
C ARG A 464 22.42 14.98 -11.25
N PRO A 465 22.98 16.17 -11.01
CA PRO A 465 24.42 16.38 -11.16
C PRO A 465 25.20 15.52 -10.15
N PRO A 466 26.30 14.85 -10.57
CA PRO A 466 27.11 14.05 -9.66
C PRO A 466 27.82 14.92 -8.61
N PHE A 467 27.84 14.47 -7.35
CA PHE A 467 28.57 15.17 -6.29
C PHE A 467 30.07 14.86 -6.33
N TYR A 468 30.47 13.63 -6.67
CA TYR A 468 31.88 13.24 -6.73
C TYR A 468 32.73 14.13 -7.66
N ALA A 469 32.14 14.69 -8.72
CA ALA A 469 32.85 15.49 -9.72
C ALA A 469 33.57 16.69 -9.10
N ILE A 470 33.02 17.27 -8.02
CA ILE A 470 33.64 18.38 -7.27
C ILE A 470 35.04 17.97 -6.73
N PHE A 471 35.27 16.69 -6.40
CA PHE A 471 36.57 16.24 -5.91
C PHE A 471 37.61 15.99 -7.03
N ASP A 472 37.18 15.84 -8.28
CA ASP A 472 38.08 15.72 -9.43
C ASP A 472 38.55 17.08 -9.98
N GLU A 473 37.85 18.16 -9.62
CA GLU A 473 38.06 19.52 -10.13
C GLU A 473 39.34 20.22 -9.66
N GLY A 474 39.74 21.24 -10.44
CA GLY A 474 40.95 22.03 -10.25
C GLY A 474 40.97 22.89 -8.98
N ALA A 475 42.16 23.12 -8.44
CA ALA A 475 42.35 23.83 -7.16
C ALA A 475 41.81 25.28 -7.19
N ASP A 476 41.94 25.98 -8.32
CA ASP A 476 41.51 27.38 -8.45
C ASP A 476 39.98 27.51 -8.46
N LEU A 477 39.28 26.62 -9.17
CA LEU A 477 37.82 26.55 -9.16
C LEU A 477 37.27 26.22 -7.76
N LEU A 478 37.92 25.29 -7.05
CA LEU A 478 37.53 24.94 -5.68
C LEU A 478 37.81 26.07 -4.68
N LYS A 479 38.89 26.82 -4.85
CA LYS A 479 39.21 28.02 -4.06
C LYS A 479 38.16 29.13 -4.25
N GLU A 480 37.60 29.27 -5.45
CA GLU A 480 36.48 30.20 -5.70
C GLU A 480 35.10 29.66 -5.24
N PHE A 481 34.88 28.34 -5.29
CA PHE A 481 33.58 27.73 -5.04
C PHE A 481 33.35 27.35 -3.57
N CYS A 482 34.30 26.67 -2.92
CA CYS A 482 34.13 26.12 -1.57
C CYS A 482 33.69 27.16 -0.52
N PRO A 483 34.19 28.41 -0.52
CA PRO A 483 33.73 29.43 0.42
C PRO A 483 32.30 29.94 0.20
N ARG A 484 31.64 29.64 -0.94
CA ARG A 484 30.26 30.06 -1.26
C ARG A 484 29.19 29.20 -0.59
N VAL A 485 29.54 27.97 -0.22
CA VAL A 485 28.66 27.00 0.45
C VAL A 485 28.92 27.04 1.96
N THR A 486 27.88 26.93 2.79
CA THR A 486 28.05 27.13 4.25
C THR A 486 28.80 25.95 4.92
N PRO A 487 29.50 26.17 6.05
CA PRO A 487 30.18 25.10 6.77
C PRO A 487 29.24 23.93 7.16
N ASP A 488 27.97 24.21 7.47
CA ASP A 488 26.99 23.19 7.86
C ASP A 488 26.47 22.37 6.67
N GLN A 489 26.32 23.01 5.50
CA GLN A 489 26.02 22.31 4.24
C GLN A 489 27.18 21.39 3.86
N TRP A 490 28.42 21.88 3.95
CA TRP A 490 29.61 21.05 3.78
C TRP A 490 29.70 19.93 4.81
N ALA A 491 29.43 20.20 6.10
CA ALA A 491 29.51 19.19 7.16
C ALA A 491 28.54 18.03 6.91
N LEU A 492 27.31 18.33 6.49
CA LEU A 492 26.29 17.34 6.20
C LEU A 492 26.60 16.56 4.91
N ALA A 493 27.03 17.23 3.84
CA ALA A 493 27.37 16.54 2.58
C ALA A 493 28.64 15.68 2.67
N LEU A 494 29.63 16.13 3.47
CA LEU A 494 30.88 15.42 3.74
C LEU A 494 30.76 14.36 4.86
N PHE A 495 29.58 14.21 5.46
CA PHE A 495 29.29 13.10 6.36
C PHE A 495 29.45 11.77 5.60
N ASN A 496 30.13 10.79 6.23
CA ASN A 496 30.53 9.51 5.62
C ASN A 496 31.30 9.59 4.28
N VAL A 497 31.95 10.72 3.97
CA VAL A 497 32.96 10.82 2.89
C VAL A 497 34.34 10.42 3.42
N ASP A 498 35.26 9.98 2.56
CA ASP A 498 36.61 9.61 2.96
C ASP A 498 37.42 10.78 3.56
N ARG A 499 38.57 10.48 4.18
CA ARG A 499 39.39 11.47 4.90
C ARG A 499 40.25 12.35 3.97
N VAL A 500 40.55 11.90 2.76
CA VAL A 500 41.34 12.64 1.76
C VAL A 500 40.47 13.69 1.07
N SER A 501 39.29 13.32 0.58
CA SER A 501 38.34 14.26 -0.04
C SER A 501 37.84 15.30 0.96
N ARG A 502 37.56 14.91 2.22
CA ARG A 502 37.28 15.86 3.31
C ARG A 502 38.40 16.87 3.50
N ARG A 503 39.67 16.43 3.50
CA ARG A 503 40.85 17.32 3.59
C ARG A 503 41.02 18.20 2.36
N LYS A 504 40.71 17.72 1.15
CA LYS A 504 40.77 18.53 -0.09
C LYS A 504 39.86 19.75 0.07
N ILE A 505 38.59 19.57 0.38
CA ILE A 505 37.64 20.68 0.60
C ILE A 505 38.06 21.56 1.79
N GLN A 506 38.47 20.96 2.91
CA GLN A 506 38.94 21.71 4.09
C GLN A 506 40.08 22.69 3.76
N SER A 507 40.99 22.33 2.85
CA SER A 507 42.13 23.17 2.47
C SER A 507 41.78 24.46 1.70
N PHE A 508 40.55 24.56 1.18
CA PHE A 508 40.05 25.74 0.46
C PHE A 508 39.14 26.64 1.33
N LEU A 509 38.92 26.28 2.59
CA LEU A 509 38.10 27.06 3.53
C LEU A 509 38.98 27.91 4.45
N GLY A 510 38.49 29.10 4.82
CA GLY A 510 39.17 29.93 5.82
C GLY A 510 39.21 29.24 7.20
N GLU A 511 40.20 29.56 8.04
CA GLU A 511 40.44 28.89 9.32
C GLU A 511 39.16 28.77 10.20
N LYS A 512 38.39 29.86 10.32
CA LYS A 512 37.09 29.87 11.02
C LYS A 512 36.04 28.93 10.40
N GLN A 513 35.97 28.85 9.06
CA GLN A 513 35.07 27.94 8.36
C GLN A 513 35.52 26.47 8.52
N SER A 514 36.82 26.20 8.46
CA SER A 514 37.40 24.87 8.71
C SER A 514 37.18 24.41 10.16
N PHE A 515 37.27 25.32 11.14
CA PHE A 515 36.94 25.01 12.53
C PHE A 515 35.47 24.60 12.68
N LEU A 516 34.54 25.44 12.20
CA LEU A 516 33.10 25.17 12.25
C LEU A 516 32.73 23.87 11.52
N LEU A 517 33.29 23.63 10.33
CA LEU A 517 33.12 22.37 9.59
C LEU A 517 33.50 21.15 10.44
N MET A 518 34.64 21.20 11.11
CA MET A 518 35.13 20.11 11.97
C MET A 518 34.40 19.99 13.30
N GLU A 519 33.69 21.02 13.75
CA GLU A 519 32.81 21.00 14.92
C GLU A 519 31.43 20.43 14.57
N THR A 520 30.79 20.94 13.50
CA THR A 520 29.51 20.43 13.00
C THR A 520 29.62 18.95 12.58
N ILE A 521 30.72 18.51 11.95
CA ILE A 521 30.93 17.08 11.65
C ILE A 521 30.93 16.22 12.93
N LYS A 522 31.61 16.64 14.01
CA LYS A 522 31.61 15.89 15.29
C LYS A 522 30.24 15.85 15.94
N HIS A 523 29.42 16.89 15.78
CA HIS A 523 28.04 16.87 16.23
C HIS A 523 27.20 15.91 15.38
N LEU A 524 27.41 15.86 14.06
CA LEU A 524 26.74 14.91 13.17
C LEU A 524 27.15 13.46 13.45
N ASP A 525 28.42 13.20 13.82
CA ASP A 525 28.87 11.88 14.30
C ASP A 525 28.12 11.41 15.57
N GLN A 526 27.63 12.35 16.41
CA GLN A 526 26.83 12.05 17.60
C GLN A 526 25.33 11.91 17.31
N SER A 527 24.78 12.74 16.41
CA SER A 527 23.35 12.71 16.07
C SER A 527 22.99 11.72 14.96
N ASN A 528 23.98 11.23 14.21
CA ASN A 528 23.87 10.31 13.07
C ASN A 528 22.74 10.67 12.07
N PRO A 529 22.93 11.70 11.22
CA PRO A 529 21.90 12.19 10.30
C PRO A 529 21.39 11.12 9.32
N GLU A 530 20.11 11.23 8.97
CA GLU A 530 19.44 10.39 7.97
C GLU A 530 20.18 10.44 6.63
N LYS A 531 20.42 9.26 6.02
CA LYS A 531 21.21 9.12 4.79
C LYS A 531 20.61 9.90 3.62
N GLU A 532 19.29 9.89 3.47
CA GLU A 532 18.58 10.61 2.42
C GLU A 532 18.86 12.12 2.50
N ARG A 533 18.80 12.70 3.71
CA ARG A 533 19.10 14.12 3.97
C ARG A 533 20.57 14.48 3.68
N VAL A 534 21.50 13.53 3.85
CA VAL A 534 22.90 13.67 3.40
C VAL A 534 22.98 13.69 1.87
N GLY A 535 22.27 12.78 1.19
CA GLY A 535 22.15 12.73 -0.26
C GLY A 535 21.55 13.99 -0.88
N GLU A 536 20.45 14.50 -0.32
CA GLU A 536 19.82 15.76 -0.73
C GLU A 536 20.79 16.95 -0.60
N MET A 537 21.61 16.98 0.46
CA MET A 537 22.60 18.05 0.63
C MET A 537 23.75 17.94 -0.40
N ARG A 538 24.24 16.73 -0.66
CA ARG A 538 25.22 16.46 -1.74
C ARG A 538 24.67 16.90 -3.09
N GLU A 539 23.43 16.53 -3.42
CA GLU A 539 22.78 16.95 -4.67
C GLU A 539 22.56 18.47 -4.72
N SER A 540 22.17 19.10 -3.61
CA SER A 540 22.02 20.57 -3.52
C SER A 540 23.34 21.29 -3.84
N ILE A 541 24.46 20.82 -3.29
CA ILE A 541 25.79 21.38 -3.58
C ILE A 541 26.21 21.07 -5.03
N ALA A 542 25.95 19.87 -5.55
CA ALA A 542 26.23 19.52 -6.95
C ALA A 542 25.41 20.37 -7.95
N ARG A 543 24.14 20.68 -7.63
CA ARG A 543 23.28 21.62 -8.38
C ARG A 543 23.80 23.05 -8.33
N GLN A 544 24.35 23.49 -7.20
CA GLN A 544 25.01 24.80 -7.08
C GLN A 544 26.32 24.83 -7.90
N PHE A 545 27.12 23.76 -7.86
CA PHE A 545 28.36 23.64 -8.61
C PHE A 545 28.11 23.65 -10.13
N LYS A 546 27.15 22.84 -10.63
CA LYS A 546 26.77 22.84 -12.06
C LYS A 546 26.30 24.22 -12.54
N LYS A 547 25.58 24.99 -11.71
CA LYS A 547 25.21 26.38 -12.01
C LYS A 547 26.41 27.32 -12.05
N TYR A 548 27.35 27.20 -11.10
CA TYR A 548 28.58 27.99 -11.06
C TYR A 548 29.47 27.71 -12.29
N MET A 549 29.65 26.45 -12.68
CA MET A 549 30.41 26.07 -13.87
C MET A 549 29.78 26.61 -15.17
N LEU A 550 28.44 26.55 -15.30
CA LEU A 550 27.75 27.14 -16.45
C LEU A 550 27.92 28.67 -16.51
N ALA A 551 27.91 29.36 -15.37
CA ALA A 551 28.17 30.80 -15.31
C ALA A 551 29.63 31.14 -15.68
N LYS A 552 30.61 30.38 -15.16
CA LYS A 552 32.02 30.53 -15.54
C LYS A 552 32.26 30.26 -17.02
N GLN A 553 31.59 29.27 -17.60
CA GLN A 553 31.67 29.03 -19.04
C GLN A 553 31.11 30.21 -19.84
N SER A 554 29.95 30.76 -19.46
CA SER A 554 29.39 31.92 -20.16
C SER A 554 30.20 33.21 -19.95
N GLU A 555 30.90 33.37 -18.83
CA GLU A 555 31.91 34.43 -18.63
C GLU A 555 33.10 34.26 -19.60
N ILE A 556 33.62 33.04 -19.77
CA ILE A 556 34.72 32.73 -20.69
C ILE A 556 34.29 32.93 -22.15
N ASP A 557 33.13 32.40 -22.54
CA ASP A 557 32.60 32.54 -23.90
C ASP A 557 32.34 34.02 -24.24
N ALA A 558 31.83 34.81 -23.29
CA ALA A 558 31.63 36.25 -23.45
C ALA A 558 32.96 37.03 -23.57
N LEU A 559 34.02 36.60 -22.89
CA LEU A 559 35.37 37.19 -23.05
C LEU A 559 35.99 36.82 -24.41
N LEU A 560 35.83 35.57 -24.85
CA LEU A 560 36.34 35.09 -26.14
C LEU A 560 35.63 35.76 -27.34
N HIS A 561 34.31 35.94 -27.27
CA HIS A 561 33.55 36.59 -28.34
C HIS A 561 33.48 38.12 -28.22
N GLY A 562 33.58 38.68 -27.00
CA GLY A 562 33.56 40.13 -26.77
C GLY A 562 34.83 40.85 -27.21
N ASN A 563 35.98 40.18 -27.22
CA ASN A 563 37.26 40.79 -27.56
C ASN A 563 37.55 40.91 -29.07
N GLY A 564 36.60 40.52 -29.93
CA GLY A 564 36.70 40.69 -31.40
C GLY A 564 36.21 42.04 -31.93
N GLY A 565 35.82 42.97 -31.05
CA GLY A 565 35.10 44.21 -31.39
C GLY A 565 35.91 45.51 -31.39
N GLY A 566 37.25 45.49 -31.55
CA GLY A 566 38.04 46.72 -31.43
C GLY A 566 39.53 46.64 -31.75
N ALA A 567 39.90 46.47 -33.02
CA ALA A 567 41.20 46.88 -33.57
C ALA A 567 41.04 47.26 -35.06
N GLN A 568 41.81 48.24 -35.52
CA GLN A 568 41.64 48.92 -36.82
C GLN A 568 41.91 48.01 -38.03
N GLU A 569 41.13 48.22 -39.10
CA GLU A 569 41.70 48.50 -40.42
C GLU A 569 41.27 49.92 -40.82
N GLU A 570 42.15 50.88 -40.56
CA GLU A 570 42.17 52.17 -41.28
C GLU A 570 43.20 52.01 -42.40
N GLU A 571 42.74 51.82 -43.64
CA GLU A 571 43.58 52.02 -44.82
C GLU A 571 42.87 52.94 -45.81
N SER A 572 43.66 53.75 -46.51
CA SER A 572 43.32 55.08 -47.01
C SER A 572 42.45 55.13 -48.27
N ASP A 573 41.85 56.31 -48.51
CA ASP A 573 41.36 56.72 -49.83
C ASP A 573 42.39 56.48 -50.94
N GLU A 574 41.98 55.87 -52.05
CA GLU A 574 42.11 56.52 -53.36
C GLU A 574 41.07 55.96 -54.36
N ALA A 575 40.72 56.76 -55.36
CA ALA A 575 39.55 56.53 -56.21
C ALA A 575 39.87 55.79 -57.52
N ILE A 576 38.86 55.10 -58.06
CA ILE A 576 38.66 54.91 -59.51
C ILE A 576 37.15 54.85 -59.77
N ASP A 577 36.64 55.77 -60.58
CA ASP A 577 35.32 55.64 -61.22
C ASP A 577 35.40 54.58 -62.32
N LEU A 578 34.38 53.71 -62.42
CA LEU A 578 34.01 53.14 -63.70
C LEU A 578 32.56 52.62 -63.70
N GLU A 579 31.78 53.14 -64.63
CA GLU A 579 30.39 52.74 -64.88
C GLU A 579 30.30 51.30 -65.40
N THR A 580 29.21 50.58 -65.12
CA THR A 580 28.43 49.92 -66.18
C THR A 580 27.03 49.47 -65.72
N HIS A 581 26.09 49.41 -66.66
CA HIS A 581 24.71 48.97 -66.43
C HIS A 581 24.57 47.43 -66.33
N GLY A 582 23.62 46.95 -65.52
CA GLY A 582 23.23 45.52 -65.47
C GLY A 582 21.79 45.33 -64.99
N LYS A 583 20.82 45.36 -65.90
CA LYS A 583 19.38 45.23 -65.58
C LYS A 583 19.00 43.82 -65.11
N ALA A 584 17.91 43.77 -64.33
CA ALA A 584 17.20 42.56 -63.92
C ALA A 584 16.74 41.66 -65.07
N ALA A 585 16.63 40.37 -64.76
CA ALA A 585 15.60 39.44 -65.22
C ALA A 585 15.15 38.61 -64.01
#